data_AF-A0AAE0NB62-F1
#
_entry.id   AF-A0AAE0NB62-F1
#
_cell.length_a   1.000
_cell.length_b   1.000
_cell.length_c   1.000
_cell.angle_alpha   90.00
_cell.angle_beta   90.00
_cell.angle_gamma   90.00
#
_symmetry.space_group_name_H-M   'P 1'
#
loop_
_entity.id
_entity.type
_entity.pdbx_description
1 polymer ?
#
loop_
_entity_poly.entity_id
_entity_poly.type
_entity_poly.pdbx_seq_one_letter_code
_entity_poly.pdbx_strand_id
1 'polypeptide(L)'
;MYVDPSAIGLMARDGAAAAIDCRSDFATDYYGLGVRLGVYFAWGASWIANTIVPSEFRPAADTSTIFLLALLIAMANDSMTRALSNLDGLILMHLCGGTVFGVLSLWGYRTRLYLNQGPRAVRAFGGFGTHIRLVLSLGVSIFGLWFWLYGVNGTLSSLGPDDGSEPPNSPECEVLYTFFFAKVRAAGGIRIYYIVVCVSCTVWFSIMFLVSSLAGLASFSNIRGLVQFNRWTSLNRAKYATGFNHKELKLMFKSLRVLNLFWLLFSAITVEITLNFNHVHNVLGGGDNGAGGLNLPSQLLPFLTGLFSFIRICYALFKEKWGGEKETTTATTATPSNDSLDNKEARGILAHPGSGATGPSDEVVEAVVLVSPRSVSFPQNQMASPLSPGFGGNVPGLPRADSYHIIARSLLVRYLVGFLPWLGIVVHPHTTKSSVISHVVSRGTGLSGVHNATIDETIVMPVKRDAES
;
A
#
# COMPACT_ATOMS: atom_id res chain seq x y z
N MET A 1 0.48 3.45 -55.75
CA MET A 1 1.44 3.00 -54.72
C MET A 1 1.11 1.56 -54.40
N TYR A 2 1.84 0.63 -55.01
CA TYR A 2 1.74 -0.81 -54.74
C TYR A 2 2.65 -1.10 -53.55
N VAL A 3 2.07 -1.52 -52.43
CA VAL A 3 2.86 -1.98 -51.27
C VAL A 3 3.30 -3.40 -51.60
N ASP A 4 4.60 -3.59 -51.72
CA ASP A 4 5.23 -4.88 -52.04
C ASP A 4 5.00 -5.89 -50.89
N PRO A 5 4.31 -7.02 -51.13
CA PRO A 5 4.06 -8.05 -50.11
C PRO A 5 5.34 -8.74 -49.60
N SER A 6 6.48 -8.55 -50.27
CA SER A 6 7.76 -9.13 -49.83
C SER A 6 8.35 -8.47 -48.59
N ALA A 7 7.88 -7.28 -48.19
CA ALA A 7 8.36 -6.58 -47.00
C ALA A 7 7.78 -7.12 -45.67
N ILE A 8 6.81 -8.03 -45.70
CA ILE A 8 6.25 -8.68 -44.49
C ILE A 8 6.86 -10.08 -44.27
N GLY A 9 7.70 -10.56 -45.19
CA GLY A 9 8.39 -11.85 -45.13
C GLY A 9 9.76 -11.86 -44.43
N LEU A 10 10.15 -10.78 -43.76
CA LEU A 10 11.51 -10.62 -43.20
C LEU A 10 11.69 -11.15 -41.76
N MET A 11 11.02 -12.25 -41.40
CA MET A 11 11.23 -12.95 -40.11
C MET A 11 11.43 -14.47 -40.25
N ALA A 12 11.25 -15.04 -41.45
CA ALA A 12 11.57 -16.44 -41.72
C ALA A 12 12.94 -16.52 -42.41
N ARG A 13 14.02 -16.29 -41.65
CA ARG A 13 15.38 -16.55 -42.14
C ARG A 13 15.69 -18.03 -41.93
N ASP A 14 15.38 -18.83 -42.94
CA ASP A 14 15.76 -20.25 -43.08
C ASP A 14 17.27 -20.39 -43.26
N GLY A 15 17.99 -20.24 -42.16
CA GLY A 15 19.37 -20.62 -41.99
C GLY A 15 19.59 -20.75 -40.50
N ALA A 16 19.48 -21.97 -39.99
CA ALA A 16 19.59 -22.35 -38.58
C ALA A 16 20.99 -22.05 -38.01
N ALA A 17 21.35 -20.76 -37.92
CA ALA A 17 22.20 -20.30 -36.85
C ALA A 17 21.46 -20.74 -35.58
N ALA A 18 22.05 -21.69 -34.84
CA ALA A 18 21.51 -22.18 -33.59
C ALA A 18 20.99 -20.97 -32.81
N ALA A 19 19.68 -20.91 -32.59
CA ALA A 19 19.05 -19.78 -31.94
C ALA A 19 19.79 -19.57 -30.62
N ILE A 20 20.42 -18.41 -30.50
CA ILE A 20 21.21 -18.08 -29.31
C ILE A 20 20.22 -18.07 -28.16
N ASP A 21 20.40 -18.99 -27.21
CA ASP A 21 19.51 -19.18 -26.06
C ASP A 21 20.33 -18.94 -24.81
N CYS A 22 20.20 -17.74 -24.24
CA CYS A 22 20.88 -17.39 -23.00
C CYS A 22 20.05 -17.94 -21.84
N ARG A 23 20.53 -19.01 -21.20
CA ARG A 23 19.83 -19.68 -20.10
C ARG A 23 20.39 -19.27 -18.73
N SER A 24 19.49 -19.24 -17.75
CA SER A 24 19.79 -19.25 -16.31
C SER A 24 19.00 -20.40 -15.70
N ASP A 25 19.64 -21.20 -14.85
CA ASP A 25 19.09 -22.44 -14.29
C ASP A 25 17.85 -22.20 -13.42
N PHE A 26 17.79 -21.04 -12.75
CA PHE A 26 16.72 -20.66 -11.84
C PHE A 26 15.74 -19.63 -12.41
N ALA A 27 15.95 -19.17 -13.64
CA ALA A 27 15.13 -18.13 -14.27
C ALA A 27 13.63 -18.50 -14.32
N THR A 28 13.32 -19.77 -14.54
CA THR A 28 11.94 -20.29 -14.59
C THR A 28 11.24 -20.22 -13.23
N ASP A 29 11.97 -20.38 -12.13
CA ASP A 29 11.44 -20.29 -10.76
C ASP A 29 11.26 -18.84 -10.31
N TYR A 30 12.16 -17.94 -10.72
CA TYR A 30 12.12 -16.53 -10.35
C TYR A 30 11.08 -15.72 -11.12
N TYR A 31 11.05 -15.88 -12.43
CA TYR A 31 10.22 -15.09 -13.33
C TYR A 31 9.76 -15.90 -14.55
N GLY A 32 9.56 -17.20 -14.38
CA GLY A 32 8.85 -18.02 -15.35
C GLY A 32 7.49 -17.41 -15.73
N LEU A 33 6.92 -17.88 -16.83
CA LEU A 33 5.67 -17.36 -17.37
C LEU A 33 4.57 -17.26 -16.31
N GLY A 34 4.41 -18.29 -15.47
CA GLY A 34 3.41 -18.30 -14.41
C GLY A 34 3.62 -17.24 -13.34
N VAL A 35 4.88 -17.01 -12.94
CA VAL A 35 5.23 -15.97 -11.96
C VAL A 35 4.93 -14.58 -12.52
N ARG A 36 5.39 -14.29 -13.75
CA ARG A 36 5.17 -12.99 -14.39
C ARG A 36 3.68 -12.70 -14.60
N LEU A 37 2.93 -13.64 -15.17
CA LEU A 37 1.49 -13.48 -15.35
C LEU A 37 0.76 -13.34 -14.02
N GLY A 38 1.13 -14.11 -13.00
CA GLY A 38 0.61 -13.98 -11.64
C GLY A 38 0.80 -12.58 -11.07
N VAL A 39 2.02 -12.04 -11.18
CA VAL A 39 2.34 -10.67 -10.75
C VAL A 39 1.56 -9.63 -11.56
N TYR A 40 1.45 -9.78 -12.88
CA TYR A 40 0.70 -8.86 -13.75
C TYR A 40 -0.80 -8.86 -13.42
N PHE A 41 -1.40 -10.03 -13.20
CA PHE A 41 -2.80 -10.11 -12.76
C PHE A 41 -3.00 -9.49 -11.38
N ALA A 42 -2.09 -9.72 -10.44
CA ALA A 42 -2.15 -9.08 -9.13
C ALA A 42 -1.99 -7.55 -9.21
N TRP A 43 -1.15 -7.03 -10.10
CA TRP A 43 -1.05 -5.60 -10.38
C TRP A 43 -2.36 -5.03 -10.95
N GLY A 44 -2.94 -5.71 -11.94
CA GLY A 44 -4.24 -5.34 -12.50
C GLY A 44 -5.34 -5.33 -11.44
N ALA A 45 -5.40 -6.39 -10.61
CA ALA A 45 -6.37 -6.52 -9.52
C ALA A 45 -6.22 -5.37 -8.52
N SER A 46 -4.99 -5.10 -8.06
CA SER A 46 -4.73 -4.01 -7.13
C SER A 46 -5.01 -2.63 -7.74
N TRP A 47 -4.75 -2.42 -9.02
CA TRP A 47 -5.09 -1.17 -9.70
C TRP A 47 -6.61 -1.00 -9.80
N ILE A 48 -7.37 -2.01 -10.22
CA ILE A 48 -8.84 -1.95 -10.30
C ILE A 48 -9.44 -1.76 -8.89
N ALA A 49 -8.97 -2.50 -7.89
CA ALA A 49 -9.44 -2.36 -6.52
C ALA A 49 -9.13 -0.96 -5.96
N ASN A 50 -7.93 -0.43 -6.20
CA ASN A 50 -7.58 0.91 -5.77
C ASN A 50 -8.41 1.99 -6.48
N THR A 51 -8.87 1.76 -7.70
CA THR A 51 -9.52 2.79 -8.53
C THR A 51 -11.04 2.74 -8.53
N ILE A 52 -11.62 1.54 -8.56
CA ILE A 52 -13.05 1.33 -8.74
C ILE A 52 -13.70 0.61 -7.55
N VAL A 53 -13.07 -0.40 -6.96
CA VAL A 53 -13.70 -1.22 -5.88
C VAL A 53 -12.89 -1.14 -4.57
N PRO A 54 -13.08 -0.10 -3.74
CA PRO A 54 -12.18 0.19 -2.62
C PRO A 54 -12.32 -0.81 -1.47
N SER A 55 -13.45 -1.51 -1.38
CA SER A 55 -13.68 -2.60 -0.42
C SER A 55 -12.67 -3.74 -0.59
N GLU A 56 -12.26 -4.01 -1.83
CA GLU A 56 -11.36 -5.11 -2.16
C GLU A 56 -9.88 -4.70 -2.25
N PHE A 57 -9.55 -3.43 -1.99
CA PHE A 57 -8.17 -2.98 -2.08
C PHE A 57 -7.25 -3.68 -1.06
N ARG A 58 -7.74 -3.87 0.17
CA ARG A 58 -6.93 -4.47 1.25
C ARG A 58 -6.43 -5.88 0.87
N PRO A 59 -7.29 -6.84 0.49
CA PRO A 59 -6.82 -8.17 0.09
C PRO A 59 -5.91 -8.12 -1.14
N ALA A 60 -6.22 -7.28 -2.15
CA ALA A 60 -5.37 -7.15 -3.33
C ALA A 60 -3.95 -6.64 -2.96
N ALA A 61 -3.87 -5.63 -2.10
CA ALA A 61 -2.62 -5.08 -1.62
C ALA A 61 -1.82 -6.07 -0.76
N ASP A 62 -2.50 -6.91 0.04
CA ASP A 62 -1.86 -7.96 0.84
C ASP A 62 -1.24 -9.02 -0.09
N THR A 63 -1.95 -9.46 -1.15
CA THR A 63 -1.39 -10.36 -2.19
C THR A 63 -0.14 -9.78 -2.84
N SER A 64 -0.18 -8.51 -3.27
CA SER A 64 1.02 -7.86 -3.85
C SER A 64 2.17 -7.72 -2.85
N THR A 65 1.86 -7.55 -1.55
CA THR A 65 2.85 -7.47 -0.47
C THR A 65 3.53 -8.82 -0.25
N ILE A 66 2.77 -9.92 -0.30
CA ILE A 66 3.30 -11.29 -0.19
C ILE A 66 4.23 -11.59 -1.36
N PHE A 67 3.83 -11.27 -2.60
CA PHE A 67 4.71 -11.42 -3.77
C PHE A 67 5.98 -10.59 -3.64
N LEU A 68 5.87 -9.32 -3.21
CA LEU A 68 7.06 -8.48 -3.02
C LEU A 68 8.02 -9.05 -1.97
N LEU A 69 7.49 -9.56 -0.85
CA LEU A 69 8.28 -10.21 0.19
C LEU A 69 8.99 -11.46 -0.36
N ALA A 70 8.27 -12.32 -1.09
CA ALA A 70 8.85 -13.53 -1.68
C ALA A 70 9.98 -13.19 -2.66
N LEU A 71 9.77 -12.22 -3.56
CA LEU A 71 10.80 -11.76 -4.51
C LEU A 71 12.02 -11.18 -3.78
N LEU A 72 11.81 -10.39 -2.71
CA LEU A 72 12.91 -9.83 -1.92
C LEU A 72 13.72 -10.91 -1.20
N ILE A 73 13.05 -11.94 -0.65
CA ILE A 73 13.74 -13.08 -0.01
C ILE A 73 14.56 -13.85 -1.04
N ALA A 74 13.99 -14.18 -2.21
CA ALA A 74 14.70 -14.86 -3.29
C ALA A 74 15.93 -14.06 -3.73
N MET A 75 15.76 -12.77 -4.04
CA MET A 75 16.87 -11.88 -4.42
C MET A 75 17.98 -11.86 -3.36
N ALA A 76 17.63 -11.75 -2.07
CA ALA A 76 18.61 -11.69 -0.99
C ALA A 76 19.34 -13.03 -0.78
N ASN A 77 18.59 -14.13 -0.68
CA ASN A 77 19.13 -15.46 -0.46
C ASN A 77 20.06 -15.87 -1.60
N ASP A 78 19.64 -15.65 -2.84
CA ASP A 78 20.33 -16.17 -4.00
C ASP A 78 21.50 -15.27 -4.43
N SER A 79 21.47 -14.00 -4.05
CA SER A 79 22.66 -13.14 -4.10
C SER A 79 23.72 -13.60 -3.09
N MET A 80 23.33 -14.06 -1.90
CA MET A 80 24.27 -14.53 -0.88
C MET A 80 24.92 -15.86 -1.27
N THR A 81 24.18 -16.77 -1.91
CA THR A 81 24.69 -18.05 -2.41
C THR A 81 25.37 -17.94 -3.78
N ARG A 82 25.37 -16.75 -4.40
CA ARG A 82 25.85 -16.49 -5.76
C ARG A 82 25.12 -17.29 -6.85
N ALA A 83 23.90 -17.76 -6.56
CA ALA A 83 23.03 -18.43 -7.53
C ALA A 83 22.26 -17.43 -8.41
N LEU A 84 22.19 -16.16 -8.00
CA LEU A 84 21.49 -15.13 -8.75
C LEU A 84 22.35 -14.59 -9.91
N SER A 85 21.90 -14.73 -11.15
CA SER A 85 22.59 -14.08 -12.29
C SER A 85 22.28 -12.58 -12.35
N ASN A 86 23.12 -11.85 -13.09
CA ASN A 86 22.89 -10.41 -13.35
C ASN A 86 21.54 -10.12 -14.01
N LEU A 87 21.10 -10.99 -14.93
CA LEU A 87 19.81 -10.85 -15.59
C LEU A 87 18.67 -11.12 -14.60
N ASP A 88 18.79 -12.17 -13.79
CA ASP A 88 17.75 -12.53 -12.82
C ASP A 88 17.52 -11.36 -11.84
N GLY A 89 18.60 -10.80 -11.30
CA GLY A 89 18.54 -9.62 -10.44
C GLY A 89 17.89 -8.41 -11.12
N LEU A 90 18.19 -8.18 -12.41
CA LEU A 90 17.58 -7.08 -13.17
C LEU A 90 16.07 -7.26 -13.35
N ILE A 91 15.62 -8.45 -13.74
CA ILE A 91 14.20 -8.74 -13.96
C ILE A 91 13.42 -8.68 -12.65
N LEU A 92 13.94 -9.28 -11.58
CA LEU A 92 13.34 -9.25 -10.25
C LEU A 92 13.25 -7.80 -9.73
N MET A 93 14.27 -6.98 -9.97
CA MET A 93 14.23 -5.56 -9.63
C MET A 93 13.13 -4.79 -10.37
N HIS A 94 12.88 -5.08 -11.65
CA HIS A 94 11.78 -4.46 -12.40
C HIS A 94 10.40 -4.91 -11.88
N LEU A 95 10.24 -6.19 -11.51
CA LEU A 95 9.01 -6.69 -10.89
C LEU A 95 8.78 -6.06 -9.50
N CYS A 96 9.83 -5.92 -8.68
CA CYS A 96 9.73 -5.23 -7.41
C CYS A 96 9.41 -3.74 -7.62
N GLY A 97 10.05 -3.08 -8.59
CA GLY A 97 9.80 -1.68 -8.93
C GLY A 97 8.36 -1.43 -9.39
N GLY A 98 7.81 -2.28 -10.26
CA GLY A 98 6.40 -2.22 -10.67
C GLY A 98 5.45 -2.33 -9.48
N THR A 99 5.73 -3.24 -8.55
CA THR A 99 4.93 -3.41 -7.33
C THR A 99 5.04 -2.19 -6.40
N VAL A 100 6.25 -1.69 -6.14
CA VAL A 100 6.50 -0.57 -5.21
C VAL A 100 5.86 0.73 -5.71
N PHE A 101 6.07 1.10 -6.97
CA PHE A 101 5.57 2.37 -7.50
C PHE A 101 4.14 2.28 -8.07
N GLY A 102 3.74 1.12 -8.60
CA GLY A 102 2.41 0.95 -9.17
C GLY A 102 1.34 0.62 -8.12
N VAL A 103 1.60 -0.40 -7.30
CA VAL A 103 0.63 -0.91 -6.31
C VAL A 103 0.81 -0.30 -4.94
N LEU A 104 2.04 -0.30 -4.42
CA LEU A 104 2.36 0.16 -3.07
C LEU A 104 2.67 1.66 -3.00
N SER A 105 2.40 2.42 -4.08
CA SER A 105 2.42 3.87 -3.98
C SER A 105 1.36 4.27 -2.94
N LEU A 106 1.86 4.53 -1.72
CA LEU A 106 1.08 4.79 -0.50
C LEU A 106 -0.03 5.83 -0.75
N TRP A 107 0.18 6.68 -1.73
CA TRP A 107 -0.70 7.72 -2.20
C TRP A 107 -1.95 7.28 -2.95
N GLY A 108 -1.91 6.22 -3.77
CA GLY A 108 -3.11 5.75 -4.47
C GLY A 108 -4.22 5.39 -3.48
N TYR A 109 -3.86 4.56 -2.50
CA TYR A 109 -4.74 4.15 -1.40
C TYR A 109 -5.18 5.33 -0.53
N ARG A 110 -4.22 6.18 -0.14
CA ARG A 110 -4.47 7.33 0.73
C ARG A 110 -5.50 8.25 0.11
N THR A 111 -5.27 8.69 -1.11
CA THR A 111 -6.06 9.75 -1.75
C THR A 111 -7.52 9.33 -1.92
N ARG A 112 -7.78 8.05 -2.22
CA ARG A 112 -9.15 7.54 -2.32
C ARG A 112 -9.88 7.51 -0.99
N LEU A 113 -9.23 7.01 0.05
CA LEU A 113 -9.80 7.05 1.41
C LEU A 113 -10.09 8.48 1.84
N TYR A 114 -9.17 9.41 1.58
CA TYR A 114 -9.39 10.83 1.84
C TYR A 114 -10.56 11.41 1.04
N LEU A 115 -10.76 10.99 -0.20
CA LEU A 115 -11.88 11.44 -1.02
C LEU A 115 -13.23 11.01 -0.39
N ASN A 116 -13.30 9.77 0.10
CA ASN A 116 -14.54 9.19 0.62
C ASN A 116 -14.83 9.57 2.08
N GLN A 117 -13.80 9.60 2.93
CA GLN A 117 -13.94 9.78 4.39
C GLN A 117 -13.45 11.15 4.87
N GLY A 118 -12.93 11.98 3.97
CA GLY A 118 -12.34 13.27 4.32
C GLY A 118 -11.15 13.12 5.28
N PRO A 119 -10.95 14.08 6.20
CA PRO A 119 -9.90 14.03 7.23
C PRO A 119 -9.93 12.77 8.11
N ARG A 120 -11.06 12.06 8.20
CA ARG A 120 -11.17 10.84 9.01
C ARG A 120 -10.38 9.68 8.41
N ALA A 121 -10.10 9.72 7.11
CA ALA A 121 -9.29 8.74 6.40
C ALA A 121 -7.90 8.54 7.03
N VAL A 122 -7.37 9.56 7.72
CA VAL A 122 -6.05 9.50 8.35
C VAL A 122 -5.95 8.32 9.32
N ARG A 123 -7.08 7.93 9.93
CA ARG A 123 -7.17 6.84 10.90
C ARG A 123 -6.86 5.47 10.31
N ALA A 124 -7.00 5.30 8.99
CA ALA A 124 -6.67 4.07 8.30
C ALA A 124 -5.15 3.92 8.08
N PHE A 125 -4.37 4.98 8.31
CA PHE A 125 -2.91 4.97 8.17
C PHE A 125 -2.24 4.73 9.52
N GLY A 126 -1.18 3.94 9.50
CA GLY A 126 -0.46 3.56 10.72
C GLY A 126 -0.71 2.15 11.22
N GLY A 127 -1.54 1.38 10.52
CA GLY A 127 -1.66 -0.04 10.78
C GLY A 127 -0.32 -0.77 10.59
N PHE A 128 -0.22 -1.94 11.21
CA PHE A 128 0.90 -2.85 11.06
C PHE A 128 1.24 -3.13 9.58
N GLY A 129 0.23 -3.34 8.73
CA GLY A 129 0.43 -3.56 7.29
C GLY A 129 1.04 -2.37 6.55
N THR A 130 0.91 -1.13 7.03
CA THR A 130 1.65 0.01 6.44
C THR A 130 3.14 -0.07 6.77
N HIS A 131 3.50 -0.48 7.99
CA HIS A 131 4.89 -0.62 8.40
C HIS A 131 5.60 -1.74 7.65
N ILE A 132 4.98 -2.91 7.52
CA ILE A 132 5.54 -4.01 6.71
C ILE A 132 5.83 -3.55 5.28
N ARG A 133 4.87 -2.89 4.63
CA ARG A 133 5.06 -2.40 3.25
C ARG A 133 6.16 -1.35 3.13
N LEU A 134 6.33 -0.49 4.14
CA LEU A 134 7.44 0.47 4.20
C LEU A 134 8.79 -0.25 4.35
N VAL A 135 8.87 -1.25 5.23
CA VAL A 135 10.07 -2.08 5.41
C VAL A 135 10.43 -2.82 4.12
N LEU A 136 9.45 -3.42 3.44
CA LEU A 136 9.68 -4.09 2.17
C LEU A 136 10.14 -3.13 1.06
N SER A 137 9.50 -1.96 0.95
CA SER A 137 9.89 -0.95 -0.03
C SER A 137 11.31 -0.41 0.24
N LEU A 138 11.67 -0.27 1.51
CA LEU A 138 13.03 0.08 1.93
C LEU A 138 14.02 -1.03 1.58
N GLY A 139 13.69 -2.29 1.89
CA GLY A 139 14.53 -3.45 1.56
C GLY A 139 14.79 -3.58 0.06
N VAL A 140 13.76 -3.45 -0.78
CA VAL A 140 13.88 -3.42 -2.24
C VAL A 140 14.75 -2.25 -2.71
N SER A 141 14.63 -1.07 -2.09
CA SER A 141 15.43 0.10 -2.48
C SER A 141 16.91 -0.09 -2.13
N ILE A 142 17.20 -0.66 -0.95
CA ILE A 142 18.57 -0.98 -0.51
C ILE A 142 19.18 -2.06 -1.40
N PHE A 143 18.43 -3.14 -1.69
CA PHE A 143 18.88 -4.19 -2.59
C PHE A 143 19.13 -3.65 -4.00
N GLY A 144 18.20 -2.83 -4.53
CA GLY A 144 18.38 -2.17 -5.82
C GLY A 144 19.63 -1.30 -5.86
N LEU A 145 19.88 -0.50 -4.82
CA LEU A 145 21.09 0.30 -4.73
C LEU A 145 22.35 -0.58 -4.76
N TRP A 146 22.36 -1.67 -3.99
CA TRP A 146 23.46 -2.63 -4.02
C TRP A 146 23.63 -3.29 -5.40
N PHE A 147 22.55 -3.72 -6.04
CA PHE A 147 22.55 -4.36 -7.35
C PHE A 147 23.15 -3.43 -8.43
N TRP A 148 22.72 -2.17 -8.47
CA TRP A 148 23.24 -1.21 -9.45
C TRP A 148 24.66 -0.74 -9.14
N LEU A 149 25.09 -0.73 -7.88
CA LEU A 149 26.47 -0.40 -7.51
C LEU A 149 27.44 -1.54 -7.79
N TYR A 150 27.07 -2.76 -7.41
CA TYR A 150 27.98 -3.90 -7.37
C TYR A 150 27.53 -5.05 -8.25
N GLY A 151 26.24 -5.44 -8.15
CA GLY A 151 25.63 -6.56 -8.88
C GLY A 151 26.01 -6.57 -10.35
N VAL A 152 25.56 -5.53 -11.08
CA VAL A 152 25.72 -5.37 -12.54
C VAL A 152 27.19 -5.41 -13.01
N ASN A 153 28.14 -5.11 -12.13
CA ASN A 153 29.56 -4.94 -12.47
C ASN A 153 30.42 -6.18 -12.21
N GLY A 154 29.81 -7.35 -12.01
CA GLY A 154 30.52 -8.63 -11.95
C GLY A 154 30.65 -9.25 -10.57
N THR A 155 29.87 -8.82 -9.57
CA THR A 155 29.74 -9.60 -8.32
C THR A 155 28.76 -10.77 -8.47
N LEU A 156 27.83 -10.69 -9.40
CA LEU A 156 26.90 -11.76 -9.74
C LEU A 156 27.38 -12.50 -10.99
N SER A 157 27.06 -13.79 -11.08
CA SER A 157 27.40 -14.63 -12.22
C SER A 157 26.85 -14.05 -13.51
N SER A 158 27.65 -14.09 -14.56
CA SER A 158 27.18 -13.86 -15.94
C SER A 158 26.17 -14.96 -16.31
N LEU A 159 25.29 -14.67 -17.27
CA LEU A 159 24.38 -15.68 -17.83
C LEU A 159 25.19 -16.90 -18.29
N GLY A 160 24.76 -18.09 -17.86
CA GLY A 160 25.41 -19.34 -18.21
C GLY A 160 25.05 -20.55 -17.37
N PRO A 161 25.29 -21.78 -17.89
CA PRO A 161 25.33 -22.98 -17.08
C PRO A 161 26.47 -22.87 -16.04
N ASP A 162 26.15 -22.99 -14.76
CA ASP A 162 27.14 -22.99 -13.66
C ASP A 162 27.87 -24.34 -13.53
N ASP A 163 27.53 -25.32 -14.37
CA ASP A 163 28.08 -26.69 -14.34
C ASP A 163 29.48 -26.81 -14.94
N GLY A 164 30.05 -25.72 -15.45
CA GLY A 164 31.35 -25.71 -16.12
C GLY A 164 31.35 -26.51 -17.43
N SER A 165 30.19 -26.84 -17.99
CA SER A 165 30.10 -27.52 -19.27
C SER A 165 30.51 -26.57 -20.40
N GLU A 166 31.47 -27.02 -21.22
CA GLU A 166 31.68 -26.42 -22.54
C GLU A 166 30.46 -26.76 -23.42
N PRO A 167 29.98 -25.82 -24.24
CA PRO A 167 30.64 -24.58 -24.63
C PRO A 167 30.37 -23.38 -23.70
N PRO A 168 31.35 -22.48 -23.51
CA PRO A 168 31.12 -21.18 -22.87
C PRO A 168 29.98 -20.45 -23.58
N ASN A 169 29.19 -19.67 -22.83
CA ASN A 169 28.09 -18.90 -23.42
C ASN A 169 28.57 -18.09 -24.61
N SER A 170 27.66 -17.94 -25.58
CA SER A 170 27.93 -17.05 -26.70
C SER A 170 28.32 -15.67 -26.16
N PRO A 171 29.30 -14.97 -26.77
CA PRO A 171 29.72 -13.64 -26.35
C PRO A 171 28.58 -12.61 -26.37
N GLU A 172 27.45 -12.95 -27.02
CA GLU A 172 26.24 -12.15 -27.05
C GLU A 172 25.47 -12.18 -25.72
N CYS A 173 25.58 -13.26 -24.95
CA CYS A 173 24.95 -13.39 -23.62
C CYS A 173 25.74 -12.67 -22.50
N GLU A 174 26.99 -12.29 -22.75
CA GLU A 174 27.83 -11.59 -21.76
C GLU A 174 27.35 -10.14 -21.54
N VAL A 175 26.82 -9.51 -22.59
CA VAL A 175 26.39 -8.11 -22.53
C VAL A 175 24.93 -8.02 -22.11
N LEU A 176 24.70 -7.61 -20.86
CA LEU A 176 23.36 -7.38 -20.34
C LEU A 176 22.71 -6.13 -20.95
N TYR A 177 21.56 -6.31 -21.59
CA TYR A 177 20.71 -5.23 -22.08
C TYR A 177 19.48 -5.03 -21.19
N THR A 178 18.96 -3.81 -21.15
CA THR A 178 17.68 -3.51 -20.51
C THR A 178 16.87 -2.57 -21.40
N PHE A 179 15.55 -2.61 -21.25
CA PHE A 179 14.66 -1.65 -21.88
C PHE A 179 14.42 -0.45 -20.95
N PHE A 180 14.61 0.77 -21.46
CA PHE A 180 14.15 2.00 -20.80
C PHE A 180 13.23 2.81 -21.72
N PHE A 181 13.54 2.82 -23.01
CA PHE A 181 12.73 3.25 -24.17
C PHE A 181 13.37 2.76 -25.49
N ALA A 182 14.63 2.34 -25.42
CA ALA A 182 15.38 1.65 -26.46
C ALA A 182 16.20 0.52 -25.81
N LYS A 183 16.83 -0.32 -26.64
CA LYS A 183 17.82 -1.31 -26.20
C LYS A 183 19.05 -0.57 -25.68
N VAL A 184 19.26 -0.60 -24.37
CA VAL A 184 20.41 0.05 -23.71
C VAL A 184 21.22 -0.98 -22.92
N ARG A 185 22.54 -0.82 -22.90
CA ARG A 185 23.41 -1.68 -22.06
C ARG A 185 23.16 -1.35 -20.59
N ALA A 186 22.88 -2.36 -19.78
CA ALA A 186 22.58 -2.17 -18.35
C ALA A 186 23.76 -1.58 -17.58
N ALA A 187 24.99 -1.96 -17.94
CA ALA A 187 26.23 -1.39 -17.40
C ALA A 187 26.56 0.03 -17.92
N GLY A 188 25.78 0.56 -18.88
CA GLY A 188 26.00 1.88 -19.47
C GLY A 188 25.43 3.03 -18.64
N GLY A 189 25.12 4.17 -19.30
CA GLY A 189 24.62 5.37 -18.62
C GLY A 189 23.32 5.18 -17.83
N ILE A 190 22.48 4.21 -18.22
CA ILE A 190 21.23 3.89 -17.52
C ILE A 190 21.47 3.44 -16.07
N ARG A 191 22.63 2.86 -15.78
CA ARG A 191 23.05 2.49 -14.43
C ARG A 191 23.06 3.69 -13.48
N ILE A 192 23.60 4.82 -13.93
CA ILE A 192 23.69 6.05 -13.12
C ILE A 192 22.28 6.53 -12.76
N TYR A 193 21.37 6.51 -13.73
CA TYR A 193 19.97 6.86 -13.51
C TYR A 193 19.34 5.98 -12.42
N TYR A 194 19.48 4.65 -12.51
CA TYR A 194 18.93 3.76 -11.50
C TYR A 194 19.59 3.91 -10.12
N ILE A 195 20.89 4.18 -10.05
CA ILE A 195 21.55 4.51 -8.76
C ILE A 195 20.89 5.73 -8.12
N VAL A 196 20.70 6.82 -8.87
CA VAL A 196 20.05 8.04 -8.36
C VAL A 196 18.63 7.76 -7.87
N VAL A 197 17.86 6.97 -8.62
CA VAL A 197 16.50 6.56 -8.24
C VAL A 197 16.53 5.72 -6.96
N CYS A 198 17.40 4.70 -6.87
CA CYS A 198 17.51 3.84 -5.69
C CYS A 198 17.98 4.59 -4.45
N VAL A 199 18.93 5.53 -4.56
CA VAL A 199 19.33 6.42 -3.45
C VAL A 199 18.15 7.25 -2.99
N SER A 200 17.44 7.88 -3.93
CA SER A 200 16.26 8.72 -3.64
C SER A 200 15.17 7.91 -2.92
N CYS A 201 14.90 6.69 -3.39
CA CYS A 201 13.93 5.80 -2.76
C CYS A 201 14.36 5.32 -1.38
N THR A 202 15.64 4.98 -1.21
CA THR A 202 16.20 4.57 0.08
C THR A 202 16.05 5.68 1.11
N VAL A 203 16.44 6.91 0.78
CA VAL A 203 16.26 8.08 1.65
C VAL A 203 14.78 8.30 1.94
N TRP A 204 13.94 8.31 0.91
CA TRP A 204 12.50 8.53 1.04
C TRP A 204 11.82 7.51 1.98
N PHE A 205 12.02 6.22 1.72
CA PHE A 205 11.40 5.16 2.53
C PHE A 205 12.01 5.07 3.92
N SER A 206 13.28 5.42 4.10
CA SER A 206 13.90 5.51 5.44
C SER A 206 13.26 6.61 6.28
N ILE A 207 13.05 7.81 5.70
CA ILE A 207 12.33 8.89 6.38
C ILE A 207 10.90 8.46 6.69
N MET A 208 10.20 7.83 5.74
CA MET A 208 8.83 7.36 5.97
C MET A 208 8.76 6.35 7.12
N PHE A 209 9.68 5.40 7.11
CA PHE A 209 9.74 4.34 8.11
C PHE A 209 10.08 4.89 9.50
N LEU A 210 11.05 5.80 9.59
CA LEU A 210 11.42 6.45 10.85
C LEU A 210 10.26 7.26 11.42
N VAL A 211 9.63 8.10 10.60
CA VAL A 211 8.52 8.94 11.05
C VAL A 211 7.30 8.09 11.43
N SER A 212 6.98 7.04 10.65
CA SER A 212 5.91 6.10 10.98
C SER A 212 6.19 5.35 12.29
N SER A 213 7.44 4.93 12.51
CA SER A 213 7.87 4.25 13.74
C SER A 213 7.76 5.15 14.95
N LEU A 214 8.21 6.41 14.86
CA LEU A 214 8.06 7.39 15.94
C LEU A 214 6.58 7.65 16.29
N ALA A 215 5.73 7.76 15.27
CA ALA A 215 4.29 7.90 15.47
C ALA A 215 3.65 6.65 16.11
N GLY A 216 4.13 5.46 15.74
CA GLY A 216 3.74 4.19 16.35
C GLY A 216 4.14 4.14 17.83
N LEU A 217 5.38 4.50 18.15
CA LEU A 217 5.89 4.56 19.53
C LEU A 217 5.12 5.57 20.39
N ALA A 218 4.86 6.77 19.87
CA ALA A 218 4.07 7.78 20.57
C ALA A 218 2.60 7.33 20.79
N SER A 219 2.03 6.62 19.81
CA SER A 219 0.69 6.04 19.96
C SER A 219 0.69 4.95 21.03
N PHE A 220 1.72 4.11 21.06
CA PHE A 220 1.87 3.04 22.05
C PHE A 220 2.06 3.59 23.47
N SER A 221 2.89 4.63 23.65
CA SER A 221 3.06 5.27 24.96
C SER A 221 1.76 5.89 25.46
N ASN A 222 0.99 6.53 24.59
CA ASN A 222 -0.32 7.10 24.94
C ASN A 222 -1.33 6.00 25.32
N ILE A 223 -1.35 4.88 24.60
CA ILE A 223 -2.19 3.73 24.95
C ILE A 223 -1.79 3.18 26.32
N ARG A 224 -0.50 3.01 26.59
CA ARG A 224 -0.02 2.53 27.90
C ARG A 224 -0.44 3.45 29.04
N GLY A 225 -0.37 4.77 28.85
CA GLY A 225 -0.89 5.74 29.81
C GLY A 225 -2.40 5.62 30.02
N LEU A 226 -3.18 5.52 28.94
CA LEU A 226 -4.64 5.39 29.03
C LEU A 226 -5.09 4.09 29.71
N VAL A 227 -4.38 2.99 29.46
CA VAL A 227 -4.57 1.69 30.14
C VAL A 227 -4.33 1.86 31.63
N GLN A 228 -3.24 2.54 32.01
CA GLN A 228 -2.91 2.80 33.42
C GLN A 228 -3.97 3.66 34.13
N PHE A 229 -4.57 4.64 33.44
CA PHE A 229 -5.57 5.54 34.02
C PHE A 229 -7.02 5.07 33.85
N ASN A 230 -7.26 3.89 33.26
CA ASN A 230 -8.59 3.34 32.94
C ASN A 230 -9.52 4.33 32.19
N ARG A 231 -8.96 5.28 31.43
CA ARG A 231 -9.70 6.34 30.71
C ARG A 231 -9.88 6.02 29.24
N TRP A 232 -10.45 4.86 28.95
CA TRP A 232 -10.67 4.36 27.59
C TRP A 232 -11.60 5.24 26.73
N THR A 233 -12.49 6.02 27.36
CA THR A 233 -13.55 6.78 26.68
C THR A 233 -13.10 8.11 26.07
N SER A 234 -11.89 8.59 26.36
CA SER A 234 -11.42 9.94 25.97
C SER A 234 -10.37 9.98 24.88
N LEU A 235 -10.30 8.96 24.02
CA LEU A 235 -9.47 8.96 22.81
C LEU A 235 -10.02 9.96 21.77
N ASN A 236 -10.02 11.24 22.10
CA ASN A 236 -10.21 12.35 21.18
C ASN A 236 -8.99 12.40 20.26
N ARG A 237 -9.07 11.55 19.24
CA ARG A 237 -8.03 11.27 18.25
C ARG A 237 -7.71 12.56 17.49
N ALA A 238 -6.43 12.87 17.38
CA ALA A 238 -5.92 14.04 16.68
C ALA A 238 -6.64 14.23 15.33
N LYS A 239 -7.25 15.41 15.15
CA LYS A 239 -7.88 15.81 13.89
C LYS A 239 -6.78 16.35 12.98
N TYR A 240 -6.33 15.52 12.04
CA TYR A 240 -5.37 15.96 11.02
C TYR A 240 -6.09 16.72 9.92
N ALA A 241 -5.70 17.97 9.70
CA ALA A 241 -6.06 18.71 8.51
C ALA A 241 -4.85 18.71 7.56
N THR A 242 -4.95 18.01 6.43
CA THR A 242 -3.91 17.99 5.39
C THR A 242 -3.72 19.35 4.71
N GLY A 243 -4.72 20.22 4.80
CA GLY A 243 -4.70 21.55 4.19
C GLY A 243 -4.97 21.57 2.69
N PHE A 244 -5.35 20.44 2.08
CA PHE A 244 -5.76 20.39 0.68
C PHE A 244 -7.24 20.73 0.50
N ASN A 245 -7.54 21.42 -0.59
CA ASN A 245 -8.91 21.56 -1.07
C ASN A 245 -9.37 20.23 -1.71
N HIS A 246 -10.67 19.94 -1.64
CA HIS A 246 -11.28 18.75 -2.25
C HIS A 246 -10.99 18.66 -3.76
N LYS A 247 -10.96 19.80 -4.46
CA LYS A 247 -10.60 19.87 -5.90
C LYS A 247 -9.16 19.43 -6.16
N GLU A 248 -8.21 19.88 -5.34
CA GLU A 248 -6.79 19.53 -5.43
C GLU A 248 -6.60 18.03 -5.19
N LEU A 249 -7.26 17.49 -4.16
CA LEU A 249 -7.21 16.06 -3.83
C LEU A 249 -7.76 15.19 -4.96
N LYS A 250 -8.87 15.61 -5.58
CA LYS A 250 -9.48 14.93 -6.72
C LYS A 250 -8.56 14.94 -7.95
N LEU A 251 -7.86 16.05 -8.19
CA LEU A 251 -6.85 16.14 -9.26
C LEU A 251 -5.69 15.19 -8.98
N MET A 252 -5.10 15.25 -7.78
CA MET A 252 -4.02 14.35 -7.37
C MET A 252 -4.40 12.88 -7.54
N PHE A 253 -5.61 12.50 -7.10
CA PHE A 253 -6.10 11.13 -7.23
C PHE A 253 -6.15 10.68 -8.70
N LYS A 254 -6.72 11.52 -9.57
CA LYS A 254 -6.82 11.23 -11.00
C LYS A 254 -5.43 11.08 -11.63
N SER A 255 -4.50 11.98 -11.33
CA SER A 255 -3.14 11.95 -11.85
C SER A 255 -2.39 10.70 -11.37
N LEU A 256 -2.45 10.39 -10.08
CA LEU A 256 -1.81 9.20 -9.50
C LEU A 256 -2.38 7.91 -10.08
N ARG A 257 -3.69 7.84 -10.32
CA ARG A 257 -4.32 6.67 -10.95
C ARG A 257 -3.74 6.39 -12.34
N VAL A 258 -3.59 7.43 -13.15
CA VAL A 258 -3.06 7.31 -14.52
C VAL A 258 -1.57 6.99 -14.47
N LEU A 259 -0.81 7.68 -13.62
CA LEU A 259 0.62 7.45 -13.46
C LEU A 259 0.90 6.02 -12.96
N ASN A 260 0.13 5.52 -12.00
CA ASN A 260 0.26 4.14 -11.52
C ASN A 260 -0.04 3.12 -12.62
N LEU A 261 -1.11 3.34 -13.41
CA LEU A 261 -1.41 2.45 -14.55
C LEU A 261 -0.26 2.45 -15.55
N PHE A 262 0.19 3.64 -15.93
CA PHE A 262 1.31 3.80 -16.84
C PHE A 262 2.55 3.07 -16.32
N TRP A 263 2.87 3.23 -15.02
CA TRP A 263 4.03 2.58 -14.43
C TRP A 263 3.93 1.06 -14.40
N LEU A 264 2.75 0.50 -14.11
CA LEU A 264 2.51 -0.95 -14.13
C LEU A 264 2.69 -1.52 -15.53
N LEU A 265 2.10 -0.88 -16.54
CA LEU A 265 2.24 -1.28 -17.94
C LEU A 265 3.69 -1.13 -18.41
N PHE A 266 4.33 -0.02 -18.08
CA PHE A 266 5.73 0.24 -18.40
C PHE A 266 6.66 -0.81 -17.78
N SER A 267 6.41 -1.21 -16.52
CA SER A 267 7.21 -2.24 -15.84
C SER A 267 7.04 -3.62 -16.49
N ALA A 268 5.80 -4.01 -16.83
CA ALA A 268 5.54 -5.27 -17.54
C ALA A 268 6.23 -5.27 -18.92
N ILE A 269 6.04 -4.22 -19.71
CA ILE A 269 6.70 -4.07 -21.02
C ILE A 269 8.22 -4.10 -20.88
N THR A 270 8.77 -3.44 -19.85
CA THR A 270 10.21 -3.44 -19.58
C THR A 270 10.74 -4.84 -19.32
N VAL A 271 10.04 -5.65 -18.53
CA VAL A 271 10.41 -7.05 -18.27
C VAL A 271 10.38 -7.86 -19.57
N GLU A 272 9.27 -7.82 -20.31
CA GLU A 272 9.10 -8.62 -21.54
C GLU A 272 10.14 -8.25 -22.61
N ILE A 273 10.35 -6.96 -22.86
CA ILE A 273 11.32 -6.50 -23.85
C ILE A 273 12.75 -6.78 -23.39
N THR A 274 13.05 -6.64 -22.09
CA THR A 274 14.37 -6.98 -21.55
C THR A 274 14.68 -8.46 -21.74
N LEU A 275 13.74 -9.36 -21.48
CA LEU A 275 13.93 -10.79 -21.74
C LEU A 275 14.18 -11.07 -23.22
N ASN A 276 13.41 -10.43 -24.10
CA ASN A 276 13.58 -10.58 -25.54
C ASN A 276 14.93 -10.02 -26.03
N PHE A 277 15.42 -8.90 -25.47
CA PHE A 277 16.71 -8.31 -25.85
C PHE A 277 17.92 -9.13 -25.42
N ASN A 278 17.76 -10.01 -24.43
CA ASN A 278 18.80 -10.89 -23.92
C ASN A 278 18.57 -12.36 -24.33
N HIS A 279 17.70 -12.61 -25.31
CA HIS A 279 17.46 -13.95 -25.88
C HIS A 279 17.10 -15.03 -24.83
N VAL A 280 16.33 -14.66 -23.81
CA VAL A 280 15.93 -15.57 -22.73
C VAL A 280 14.55 -16.11 -23.04
N HIS A 281 14.51 -17.18 -23.82
CA HIS A 281 13.26 -17.78 -24.31
C HIS A 281 12.78 -18.96 -23.46
N ASN A 282 13.66 -19.57 -22.67
CA ASN A 282 13.35 -20.69 -21.76
C ASN A 282 12.23 -20.36 -20.73
N VAL A 283 12.05 -19.08 -20.38
CA VAL A 283 11.00 -18.61 -19.45
C VAL A 283 9.62 -18.39 -20.07
N LEU A 284 9.45 -18.63 -21.38
CA LEU A 284 8.20 -18.39 -22.11
C LEU A 284 7.23 -19.57 -22.13
N GLY A 285 7.53 -20.68 -21.43
CA GLY A 285 6.58 -21.80 -21.33
C GLY A 285 6.62 -22.81 -22.47
N GLY A 286 7.51 -22.63 -23.47
CA GLY A 286 7.48 -23.38 -24.74
C GLY A 286 8.78 -24.05 -25.17
N GLY A 287 9.74 -24.26 -24.28
CA GLY A 287 10.98 -24.94 -24.66
C GLY A 287 10.74 -26.34 -25.23
N ASP A 288 11.53 -26.74 -26.22
CA ASP A 288 11.40 -27.97 -27.04
C ASP A 288 11.32 -29.29 -26.25
N ASN A 289 11.65 -29.26 -24.95
CA ASN A 289 11.61 -30.42 -24.05
C ASN A 289 10.47 -30.37 -23.01
N GLY A 290 9.52 -29.44 -23.11
CA GLY A 290 8.37 -29.32 -22.20
C GLY A 290 8.69 -28.85 -20.77
N ALA A 291 9.96 -28.59 -20.45
CA ALA A 291 10.41 -28.22 -19.10
C ALA A 291 10.06 -26.78 -18.67
N GLY A 292 9.72 -25.89 -19.62
CA GLY A 292 9.41 -24.50 -19.32
C GLY A 292 7.95 -24.22 -18.90
N GLY A 293 7.06 -25.20 -19.02
CA GLY A 293 5.61 -25.00 -18.87
C GLY A 293 5.16 -24.60 -17.46
N LEU A 294 3.87 -24.27 -17.32
CA LEU A 294 3.18 -23.95 -16.05
C LEU A 294 3.09 -25.15 -15.08
N ASN A 295 3.84 -26.22 -15.31
CA ASN A 295 3.74 -27.48 -14.58
C ASN A 295 4.51 -27.43 -13.25
N LEU A 296 5.44 -26.49 -13.08
CA LEU A 296 6.17 -26.31 -11.84
C LEU A 296 5.30 -25.60 -10.79
N PRO A 297 5.23 -26.10 -9.53
CA PRO A 297 4.48 -25.44 -8.46
C PRO A 297 4.91 -23.99 -8.22
N SER A 298 6.21 -23.69 -8.39
CA SER A 298 6.79 -22.34 -8.31
C SER A 298 6.16 -21.35 -9.30
N GLN A 299 5.71 -21.84 -10.46
CA GLN A 299 5.05 -21.04 -11.49
C GLN A 299 3.52 -21.06 -11.36
N LEU A 300 2.94 -22.23 -11.08
CA LEU A 300 1.50 -22.40 -11.01
C LEU A 300 0.87 -21.63 -9.85
N LEU A 301 1.51 -21.65 -8.67
CA LEU A 301 0.95 -21.01 -7.47
C LEU A 301 0.83 -19.48 -7.61
N PRO A 302 1.87 -18.75 -8.04
CA PRO A 302 1.73 -17.31 -8.30
C PRO A 302 0.72 -17.01 -9.40
N PHE A 303 0.70 -17.80 -10.48
CA PHE A 303 -0.26 -17.64 -11.57
C PHE A 303 -1.70 -17.73 -11.08
N LEU A 304 -2.05 -18.82 -10.39
CA LEU A 304 -3.41 -19.04 -9.87
C LEU A 304 -3.77 -17.97 -8.83
N THR A 305 -2.84 -17.61 -7.94
CA THR A 305 -3.06 -16.58 -6.92
C THR A 305 -3.38 -15.23 -7.57
N GLY A 306 -2.59 -14.81 -8.57
CA GLY A 306 -2.83 -13.60 -9.33
C GLY A 306 -4.14 -13.64 -10.12
N LEU A 307 -4.39 -14.73 -10.84
CA LEU A 307 -5.58 -14.92 -11.67
C LEU A 307 -6.86 -14.90 -10.85
N PHE A 308 -6.94 -15.68 -9.76
CA PHE A 308 -8.13 -15.71 -8.90
C PHE A 308 -8.34 -14.39 -8.17
N SER A 309 -7.25 -13.69 -7.77
CA SER A 309 -7.36 -12.33 -7.24
C SER A 309 -7.99 -11.39 -8.29
N PHE A 310 -7.54 -11.45 -9.53
CA PHE A 310 -8.09 -10.64 -10.62
C PHE A 310 -9.57 -10.97 -10.91
N ILE A 311 -9.92 -12.26 -11.02
CA ILE A 311 -11.32 -12.71 -11.22
C ILE A 311 -12.21 -12.22 -10.09
N ARG A 312 -11.76 -12.34 -8.83
CA ARG A 312 -12.50 -11.85 -7.66
C ARG A 312 -12.80 -10.36 -7.76
N ILE A 313 -11.81 -9.54 -8.15
CA ILE A 313 -12.01 -8.09 -8.33
C ILE A 313 -12.96 -7.79 -9.48
N CYS A 314 -12.84 -8.50 -10.61
CA CYS A 314 -13.76 -8.37 -11.74
C CYS A 314 -15.19 -8.73 -11.36
N TYR A 315 -15.38 -9.79 -10.56
CA TYR A 315 -16.69 -10.17 -10.04
C TYR A 315 -17.25 -9.11 -9.09
N ALA A 316 -16.46 -8.59 -8.15
CA ALA A 316 -16.88 -7.51 -7.26
C ALA A 316 -17.27 -6.24 -8.04
N LEU A 317 -16.49 -5.89 -9.07
CA LEU A 317 -16.79 -4.79 -9.99
C LEU A 317 -18.10 -5.00 -10.75
N PHE A 318 -18.31 -6.21 -11.27
CA PHE A 318 -19.55 -6.58 -11.96
C PHE A 318 -20.75 -6.50 -11.02
N LYS A 319 -20.62 -7.03 -9.79
CA LYS A 319 -21.67 -6.96 -8.77
C LYS A 319 -22.02 -5.52 -8.40
N GLU A 320 -21.04 -4.64 -8.19
CA GLU A 320 -21.27 -3.24 -7.83
C GLU A 320 -21.95 -2.45 -8.96
N LYS A 321 -21.59 -2.72 -10.23
CA LYS A 321 -22.11 -1.96 -11.38
C LYS A 321 -23.43 -2.50 -11.93
N TRP A 322 -23.60 -3.82 -11.95
CA TRP A 322 -24.71 -4.51 -12.62
C TRP A 322 -25.63 -5.26 -11.67
N GLY A 323 -25.18 -5.54 -10.45
CA GLY A 323 -25.92 -6.34 -9.48
C GLY A 323 -27.25 -5.72 -9.06
N GLY A 324 -27.48 -4.43 -9.33
CA GLY A 324 -28.80 -3.83 -9.29
C GLY A 324 -29.54 -4.00 -7.97
N GLU A 325 -28.83 -4.36 -6.89
CA GLU A 325 -29.30 -4.25 -5.52
C GLU A 325 -29.53 -2.76 -5.33
N LYS A 326 -30.72 -2.31 -5.75
CA LYS A 326 -31.47 -1.30 -5.04
C LYS A 326 -31.42 -1.84 -3.63
N GLU A 327 -30.48 -1.34 -2.82
CA GLU A 327 -30.65 -1.33 -1.39
C GLU A 327 -32.03 -0.71 -1.23
N THR A 328 -33.04 -1.57 -1.15
CA THR A 328 -34.33 -1.25 -0.60
C THR A 328 -33.91 -0.77 0.76
N THR A 329 -33.76 0.55 0.85
CA THR A 329 -33.59 1.28 2.08
C THR A 329 -34.93 1.04 2.74
N THR A 330 -35.12 -0.15 3.27
CA THR A 330 -36.11 -0.46 4.27
C THR A 330 -35.62 0.42 5.39
N ALA A 331 -36.08 1.68 5.35
CA ALA A 331 -36.14 2.52 6.50
C ALA A 331 -36.81 1.63 7.52
N THR A 332 -36.01 1.01 8.36
CA THR A 332 -36.42 0.68 9.71
C THR A 332 -36.72 2.05 10.29
N THR A 333 -37.93 2.53 10.00
CA THR A 333 -38.67 3.47 10.82
C THR A 333 -38.53 2.87 12.19
N ALA A 334 -37.58 3.38 12.95
CA ALA A 334 -37.48 3.11 14.35
C ALA A 334 -38.78 3.66 14.91
N THR A 335 -39.79 2.79 14.99
CA THR A 335 -40.96 3.02 15.81
C THR A 335 -40.40 3.29 17.20
N PRO A 336 -40.62 4.47 17.78
CA PRO A 336 -40.18 4.73 19.14
C PRO A 336 -40.94 3.76 20.05
N SER A 337 -40.27 2.69 20.47
CA SER A 337 -40.77 1.81 21.53
C SER A 337 -40.72 2.62 22.82
N ASN A 338 -41.88 3.15 23.20
CA ASN A 338 -42.17 3.58 24.55
C ASN A 338 -42.16 2.34 25.47
N ASP A 339 -40.98 1.82 25.77
CA ASP A 339 -40.84 0.88 26.88
C ASP A 339 -40.64 1.68 28.16
N SER A 340 -41.78 1.99 28.76
CA SER A 340 -41.92 2.26 30.18
C SER A 340 -41.29 1.13 30.99
N LEU A 341 -40.40 1.51 31.90
CA LEU A 341 -40.22 0.91 33.22
C LEU A 341 -41.23 -0.18 33.57
N ASP A 342 -40.76 -1.42 33.73
CA ASP A 342 -41.18 -2.17 34.89
C ASP A 342 -40.09 -3.12 35.40
N ASN A 343 -39.88 -3.02 36.71
CA ASN A 343 -39.05 -3.90 37.53
C ASN A 343 -39.73 -5.27 37.66
N LYS A 344 -38.95 -6.36 37.63
CA LYS A 344 -38.97 -7.41 38.67
C LYS A 344 -37.99 -8.55 38.36
N GLU A 345 -36.96 -8.63 39.19
CA GLU A 345 -36.67 -9.75 40.10
C GLU A 345 -37.15 -11.16 39.66
N ALA A 346 -36.22 -12.10 39.44
CA ALA A 346 -36.17 -13.36 40.18
C ALA A 346 -35.00 -14.28 39.74
N ARG A 347 -34.42 -14.92 40.75
CA ARG A 347 -33.41 -15.99 40.75
C ARG A 347 -33.90 -17.30 40.11
N GLY A 348 -32.94 -18.14 39.71
CA GLY A 348 -33.07 -19.60 39.61
C GLY A 348 -31.99 -20.19 38.70
N ILE A 349 -30.82 -20.59 39.21
CA ILE A 349 -30.47 -21.97 39.59
C ILE A 349 -31.04 -23.02 38.62
N LEU A 350 -30.17 -23.62 37.81
CA LEU A 350 -30.22 -25.05 37.50
C LEU A 350 -28.84 -25.54 37.07
N ALA A 351 -28.21 -26.28 37.98
CA ALA A 351 -27.15 -27.20 37.69
C ALA A 351 -27.72 -28.40 36.92
N HIS A 352 -26.97 -28.93 35.95
CA HIS A 352 -27.10 -30.30 35.52
C HIS A 352 -25.73 -30.99 35.55
N PRO A 353 -25.60 -32.14 36.23
CA PRO A 353 -24.45 -33.02 36.14
C PRO A 353 -24.68 -34.14 35.12
N GLY A 354 -23.59 -34.66 34.56
CA GLY A 354 -23.43 -36.09 34.36
C GLY A 354 -23.32 -36.65 32.93
N SER A 355 -22.31 -37.51 32.78
CA SER A 355 -22.15 -38.63 31.81
C SER A 355 -21.81 -38.24 30.37
N GLY A 356 -20.75 -38.72 29.72
CA GLY A 356 -19.92 -39.91 29.92
C GLY A 356 -19.87 -40.69 28.61
N ALA A 357 -18.69 -40.84 27.98
CA ALA A 357 -18.35 -41.96 27.08
C ALA A 357 -16.92 -41.78 26.51
N THR A 358 -16.10 -42.79 26.78
CA THR A 358 -14.81 -43.12 26.17
C THR A 358 -14.99 -43.69 24.76
N GLY A 359 -14.12 -43.28 23.81
CA GLY A 359 -13.98 -43.92 22.49
C GLY A 359 -12.76 -43.37 21.75
N PRO A 360 -12.00 -44.20 20.99
CA PRO A 360 -10.61 -43.93 20.66
C PRO A 360 -10.40 -43.11 19.38
N SER A 361 -9.33 -42.31 19.42
CA SER A 361 -8.47 -41.81 18.34
C SER A 361 -8.87 -42.10 16.89
N ASP A 362 -9.30 -41.05 16.19
CA ASP A 362 -9.03 -40.84 14.77
C ASP A 362 -8.40 -39.45 14.57
N GLU A 363 -7.26 -39.45 13.90
CA GLU A 363 -6.43 -38.30 13.58
C GLU A 363 -7.10 -37.46 12.49
N VAL A 364 -7.87 -36.46 12.90
CA VAL A 364 -8.46 -35.46 12.00
C VAL A 364 -7.50 -34.29 11.88
N VAL A 365 -6.93 -34.11 10.69
CA VAL A 365 -6.21 -32.89 10.30
C VAL A 365 -7.21 -31.74 10.29
N GLU A 366 -7.24 -30.99 11.38
CA GLU A 366 -8.06 -29.79 11.54
C GLU A 366 -7.48 -28.67 10.68
N ALA A 367 -8.05 -28.49 9.49
CA ALA A 367 -7.84 -27.28 8.70
C ALA A 367 -8.44 -26.10 9.47
N VAL A 368 -7.58 -25.34 10.15
CA VAL A 368 -7.94 -24.08 10.82
C VAL A 368 -8.42 -23.09 9.76
N VAL A 369 -9.73 -23.07 9.52
CA VAL A 369 -10.41 -22.00 8.79
C VAL A 369 -10.36 -20.77 9.69
N LEU A 370 -9.41 -19.87 9.41
CA LEU A 370 -9.39 -18.52 9.98
C LEU A 370 -10.65 -17.79 9.54
N VAL A 371 -11.69 -17.86 10.36
CA VAL A 371 -12.89 -17.03 10.22
C VAL A 371 -12.46 -15.56 10.37
N SER A 372 -12.49 -14.83 9.26
CA SER A 372 -12.23 -13.40 9.23
C SER A 372 -13.13 -12.68 10.24
N PRO A 373 -12.59 -11.79 11.09
CA PRO A 373 -13.43 -11.04 12.03
C PRO A 373 -14.45 -10.21 11.25
N ARG A 374 -15.73 -10.43 11.58
CA ARG A 374 -16.89 -9.69 11.12
C ARG A 374 -16.61 -8.19 11.33
N SER A 375 -16.68 -7.40 10.27
CA SER A 375 -16.59 -5.95 10.36
C SER A 375 -17.75 -5.43 11.20
N VAL A 376 -17.45 -4.97 12.42
CA VAL A 376 -18.41 -4.26 13.27
C VAL A 376 -18.73 -2.94 12.57
N SER A 377 -19.96 -2.83 12.05
CA SER A 377 -20.51 -1.58 11.55
C SER A 377 -20.81 -0.66 12.74
N PHE A 378 -20.19 0.52 12.76
CA PHE A 378 -20.53 1.56 13.71
C PHE A 378 -21.80 2.29 13.26
N PRO A 379 -22.74 2.61 14.15
CA PRO A 379 -23.92 3.39 13.80
C PRO A 379 -23.49 4.78 13.33
N GLN A 380 -23.98 5.13 12.15
CA GLN A 380 -23.81 6.43 11.51
C GLN A 380 -24.82 7.40 12.15
N ASN A 381 -24.36 8.26 13.05
CA ASN A 381 -25.21 9.30 13.63
C ASN A 381 -25.76 10.20 12.52
N GLN A 382 -27.09 10.15 12.38
CA GLN A 382 -27.89 11.01 11.50
C GLN A 382 -27.68 12.48 11.91
N MET A 383 -27.31 13.31 10.93
CA MET A 383 -27.46 14.75 11.05
C MET A 383 -28.94 15.09 10.87
N ALA A 384 -29.44 15.87 11.82
CA ALA A 384 -30.82 16.33 11.91
C ALA A 384 -31.29 17.05 10.63
N SER A 385 -32.52 16.73 10.23
CA SER A 385 -33.33 17.51 9.31
C SER A 385 -33.78 18.82 9.97
N PRO A 386 -34.00 19.90 9.19
CA PRO A 386 -34.47 21.17 9.72
C PRO A 386 -35.99 21.12 9.95
N LEU A 387 -36.42 21.38 11.19
CA LEU A 387 -37.81 21.71 11.50
C LEU A 387 -37.99 23.23 11.52
N SER A 388 -39.04 23.64 10.81
CA SER A 388 -39.94 24.79 10.91
C SER A 388 -39.53 26.14 11.53
N PRO A 389 -40.04 27.25 10.97
CA PRO A 389 -39.86 28.59 11.48
C PRO A 389 -40.85 28.88 12.61
N GLY A 390 -40.37 29.45 13.71
CA GLY A 390 -41.25 30.05 14.72
C GLY A 390 -40.66 29.97 16.11
N PHE A 391 -39.94 31.01 16.52
CA PHE A 391 -40.17 31.77 17.76
C PHE A 391 -39.09 32.84 17.87
N GLY A 392 -39.51 34.11 17.82
CA GLY A 392 -38.66 35.26 18.07
C GLY A 392 -38.36 35.37 19.56
N GLY A 393 -37.10 35.12 19.92
CA GLY A 393 -36.56 35.41 21.25
C GLY A 393 -35.15 35.95 21.08
N ASN A 394 -34.94 37.22 21.43
CA ASN A 394 -33.63 37.86 21.45
C ASN A 394 -32.74 37.18 22.50
N VAL A 395 -31.88 36.24 22.07
CA VAL A 395 -30.81 35.67 22.90
C VAL A 395 -29.58 36.59 22.79
N PRO A 396 -29.00 37.07 23.91
CA PRO A 396 -27.83 37.92 23.89
C PRO A 396 -26.59 37.18 23.37
N GLY A 397 -26.01 37.73 22.30
CA GLY A 397 -24.64 37.57 21.79
C GLY A 397 -23.85 36.33 22.19
N LEU A 398 -24.01 35.22 21.44
CA LEU A 398 -22.93 34.24 21.35
C LEU A 398 -21.70 34.93 20.72
N PRO A 399 -20.49 34.73 21.28
CA PRO A 399 -19.27 35.27 20.69
C PRO A 399 -19.16 34.80 19.24
N ARG A 400 -19.06 35.78 18.34
CA ARG A 400 -18.89 35.59 16.90
C ARG A 400 -17.73 34.61 16.72
N ALA A 401 -17.96 33.49 16.05
CA ALA A 401 -16.90 32.53 15.75
C ALA A 401 -15.81 33.28 14.98
N ASP A 402 -14.74 33.65 15.68
CA ASP A 402 -13.63 34.38 15.10
C ASP A 402 -13.11 33.56 13.92
N SER A 403 -13.08 34.21 12.77
CA SER A 403 -12.60 33.64 11.53
C SER A 403 -11.15 33.26 11.74
N TYR A 404 -10.90 31.98 12.00
CA TYR A 404 -9.56 31.42 12.04
C TYR A 404 -8.88 31.79 10.72
N HIS A 405 -7.96 32.75 10.77
CA HIS A 405 -7.10 33.09 9.64
C HIS A 405 -6.21 31.86 9.38
N ILE A 406 -6.67 31.00 8.48
CA ILE A 406 -5.88 29.89 7.97
C ILE A 406 -4.74 30.52 7.18
N ILE A 407 -3.56 30.62 7.79
CA ILE A 407 -2.33 31.04 7.11
C ILE A 407 -2.15 30.11 5.91
N ALA A 408 -2.24 30.68 4.72
CA ALA A 408 -2.11 29.94 3.46
C ALA A 408 -0.68 29.40 3.34
N ARG A 409 -0.49 28.12 3.71
CA ARG A 409 0.79 27.43 3.53
C ARG A 409 1.13 27.36 2.04
N SER A 410 2.43 27.49 1.73
CA SER A 410 2.91 27.33 0.35
C SER A 410 2.47 25.97 -0.21
N LEU A 411 2.20 25.94 -1.51
CA LEU A 411 1.73 24.73 -2.21
C LEU A 411 2.71 23.56 -1.96
N LEU A 412 4.02 23.82 -2.00
CA LEU A 412 5.07 22.83 -1.75
C LEU A 412 5.01 22.27 -0.32
N VAL A 413 4.78 23.11 0.69
CA VAL A 413 4.63 22.65 2.08
C VAL A 413 3.34 21.84 2.25
N ARG A 414 2.23 22.23 1.60
CA ARG A 414 0.99 21.45 1.60
C ARG A 414 1.21 20.09 0.94
N TYR A 415 1.94 20.05 -0.17
CA TYR A 415 2.40 18.81 -0.77
C TYR A 415 3.24 18.01 0.21
N LEU A 416 4.34 18.53 0.75
CA LEU A 416 5.17 17.81 1.72
C LEU A 416 4.36 17.26 2.91
N VAL A 417 3.47 18.04 3.51
CA VAL A 417 2.60 17.59 4.61
C VAL A 417 1.60 16.54 4.16
N GLY A 418 1.07 16.66 2.94
CA GLY A 418 0.29 15.61 2.29
C GLY A 418 1.07 14.31 2.08
N PHE A 419 2.31 14.47 1.63
CA PHE A 419 3.26 13.40 1.29
C PHE A 419 3.78 12.73 2.57
N LEU A 420 3.75 13.46 3.68
CA LEU A 420 4.23 13.10 4.99
C LEU A 420 3.15 13.35 6.05
N PRO A 421 1.98 12.66 6.00
CA PRO A 421 0.87 12.94 6.92
C PRO A 421 1.27 12.77 8.38
N TRP A 422 2.31 11.98 8.64
CA TRP A 422 2.92 11.78 9.93
C TRP A 422 3.68 12.99 10.49
N LEU A 423 4.18 13.90 9.64
CA LEU A 423 4.69 15.20 10.11
C LEU A 423 3.58 16.02 10.80
N GLY A 424 2.33 15.80 10.43
CA GLY A 424 1.18 16.40 11.10
C GLY A 424 1.07 16.00 12.57
N ILE A 425 1.57 14.82 12.97
CA ILE A 425 1.53 14.34 14.38
C ILE A 425 2.42 15.21 15.27
N VAL A 426 3.53 15.69 14.70
CA VAL A 426 4.51 16.48 15.44
C VAL A 426 4.05 17.92 15.66
N VAL A 427 3.11 18.40 14.85
CA VAL A 427 2.59 19.77 14.89
C VAL A 427 1.23 19.78 15.58
N HIS A 428 1.19 19.46 16.88
CA HIS A 428 0.01 19.75 17.69
C HIS A 428 0.20 21.11 18.40
N PRO A 429 -0.62 22.13 18.09
CA PRO A 429 -0.40 23.50 18.59
C PRO A 429 -0.88 23.76 20.03
N HIS A 430 -1.49 22.79 20.72
CA HIS A 430 -2.23 23.08 21.97
C HIS A 430 -1.79 22.36 23.24
N THR A 431 -0.70 21.58 23.23
CA THR A 431 -0.12 21.14 24.50
C THR A 431 0.76 22.26 25.06
N THR A 432 0.26 22.95 26.08
CA THR A 432 0.95 24.02 26.84
C THR A 432 2.32 23.62 27.41
N LYS A 433 2.66 22.33 27.38
CA LYS A 433 4.04 21.86 27.51
C LYS A 433 4.62 21.62 26.12
N SER A 434 5.24 22.66 25.57
CA SER A 434 6.08 22.60 24.37
C SER A 434 7.08 21.45 24.50
N SER A 435 6.90 20.37 23.75
CA SER A 435 7.97 19.39 23.56
C SER A 435 9.03 20.02 22.66
N VAL A 436 10.31 19.77 22.94
CA VAL A 436 11.45 20.25 22.12
C VAL A 436 11.25 19.89 20.64
N ILE A 437 10.64 18.73 20.37
CA ILE A 437 10.35 18.25 19.02
C ILE A 437 9.33 19.16 18.29
N SER A 438 8.27 19.60 18.99
CA SER A 438 7.30 20.56 18.43
C SER A 438 7.99 21.88 18.08
N HIS A 439 8.92 22.35 18.93
CA HIS A 439 9.70 23.56 18.69
C HIS A 439 10.68 23.44 17.51
N VAL A 440 11.35 22.29 17.37
CA VAL A 440 12.29 22.01 16.26
C VAL A 440 11.55 21.89 14.93
N VAL A 441 10.41 21.19 14.89
CA VAL A 441 9.59 21.12 13.67
C VAL A 441 8.96 22.46 13.36
N SER A 442 8.46 23.18 14.36
CA SER A 442 7.91 24.54 14.21
C SER A 442 8.92 25.50 13.57
N ARG A 443 10.16 25.54 14.08
CA ARG A 443 11.22 26.41 13.55
C ARG A 443 11.79 25.92 12.22
N GLY A 444 12.01 24.62 12.05
CA GLY A 444 12.61 24.05 10.84
C GLY A 444 11.69 24.06 9.61
N THR A 445 10.38 24.12 9.81
CA THR A 445 9.39 24.14 8.70
C THR A 445 8.77 25.52 8.45
N GLY A 446 9.18 26.55 9.20
CA GLY A 446 8.57 27.89 9.13
C GLY A 446 7.15 27.96 9.70
N LEU A 447 6.77 27.01 10.56
CA LEU A 447 5.47 26.95 11.25
C LEU A 447 5.42 27.80 12.53
N SER A 448 6.50 28.51 12.88
CA SER A 448 6.59 29.44 14.02
C SER A 448 5.97 30.81 13.66
N GLY A 449 4.65 30.87 13.58
CA GLY A 449 3.92 32.14 13.59
C GLY A 449 2.77 32.02 14.59
N VAL A 450 2.69 32.97 15.52
CA VAL A 450 1.69 33.10 16.59
C VAL A 450 2.06 32.44 17.92
N HIS A 451 3.09 33.00 18.58
CA HIS A 451 3.08 33.15 20.03
C HIS A 451 3.10 34.65 20.31
N ASN A 452 1.91 35.25 20.44
CA ASN A 452 1.61 36.46 21.21
C ASN A 452 0.17 36.89 20.90
N ALA A 453 -0.79 36.17 21.46
CA ALA A 453 -2.07 36.73 21.83
C ALA A 453 -2.17 36.51 23.33
N THR A 454 -1.82 37.54 24.10
CA THR A 454 -2.10 37.64 25.52
C THR A 454 -3.59 37.42 25.73
N ILE A 455 -3.94 36.28 26.31
CA ILE A 455 -5.27 36.06 26.88
C ILE A 455 -5.24 36.80 28.21
N ASP A 456 -5.95 37.92 28.27
CA ASP A 456 -6.18 38.68 29.49
C ASP A 456 -7.14 37.85 30.36
N GLU A 457 -6.60 37.08 31.30
CA GLU A 457 -7.39 36.36 32.31
C GLU A 457 -7.99 37.38 33.29
N THR A 458 -9.17 37.90 32.97
CA THR A 458 -10.01 38.59 33.95
C THR A 458 -10.63 37.54 34.87
N ILE A 459 -9.94 37.29 35.99
CA ILE A 459 -10.44 36.47 37.10
C ILE A 459 -11.59 37.22 37.77
N VAL A 460 -12.83 36.84 37.43
CA VAL A 460 -14.02 37.26 38.19
C VAL A 460 -14.13 36.34 39.41
N MET A 461 -13.73 36.84 40.57
CA MET A 461 -13.97 36.15 41.84
C MET A 461 -15.47 36.22 42.21
N PRO A 462 -16.07 35.13 42.71
CA PRO A 462 -17.44 35.16 43.20
C PRO A 462 -17.52 35.97 44.50
N VAL A 463 -18.34 37.03 44.47
CA VAL A 463 -18.74 37.78 45.66
C VAL A 463 -19.58 36.87 46.56
N LYS A 464 -19.03 36.58 47.73
CA LYS A 464 -19.71 35.89 48.83
C LYS A 464 -20.78 36.86 49.37
N ARG A 465 -22.07 36.52 49.24
CA ARG A 465 -23.13 37.19 50.00
C ARG A 465 -23.14 36.57 51.40
N ASP A 466 -22.71 37.34 52.37
CA ASP A 466 -23.00 37.05 53.77
C ASP A 466 -24.47 37.36 54.03
N ALA A 467 -25.13 36.41 54.69
CA ALA A 467 -26.44 36.58 55.26
C ALA A 467 -26.28 37.25 56.63
N GLU A 468 -26.95 38.37 56.84
CA GLU A 468 -27.26 38.87 58.18
C GLU A 468 -28.73 39.28 58.27
N SER A 469 -29.20 39.08 59.51
CA SER A 469 -30.52 39.17 60.13
C SER A 469 -31.35 40.41 59.84
#